data_AF-A0A2D6MGG7-F1
#
_entry.id   AF-A0A2D6MGG7-F1
#
_cell.length_a   1.000
_cell.length_b   1.000
_cell.length_c   1.000
_cell.angle_alpha   90.00
_cell.angle_beta   90.00
_cell.angle_gamma   90.00
#
_symmetry.space_group_name_H-M   'P 1'
#
loop_
_entity.id
_entity.type
_entity.pdbx_description
1 polymer ?
#
loop_
_entity_poly.entity_id
_entity_poly.type
_entity_poly.pdbx_seq_one_letter_code
_entity_poly.pdbx_strand_id
1 'polypeptide(L)'
;MVKLKPQYIELDDFYQISNQLSDRHFDLFGPRSECRMKAYAICNKSRQDDSQPWWNIIQVRDPLCDIFEVDYVFKLFLSDWESMSDVNKYLLVADALLSIDPVNERVKKFDVQDHSLMIRNFGLDYLESGDAPDILKDTFIWK
;
A
#
# COMPACT_ATOMS: atom_id res chain seq x y z
N MET A 1 11.86 -30.28 4.31
CA MET A 1 11.86 -28.96 5.01
C MET A 1 10.44 -28.60 5.36
N VAL A 2 10.15 -28.32 6.64
CA VAL A 2 8.81 -27.89 7.07
C VAL A 2 8.60 -26.45 6.62
N LYS A 3 7.61 -26.19 5.75
CA LYS A 3 7.23 -24.81 5.41
C LYS A 3 6.57 -24.18 6.63
N LEU A 4 7.26 -23.23 7.27
CA LEU A 4 6.71 -22.45 8.38
C LEU A 4 5.43 -21.73 7.90
N LYS A 5 4.36 -21.78 8.70
CA LYS A 5 3.15 -20.99 8.44
C LYS A 5 3.47 -19.51 8.69
N PRO A 6 3.05 -18.58 7.80
CA PRO A 6 3.21 -17.16 8.07
C PRO A 6 2.46 -16.76 9.35
N GLN A 7 3.07 -15.89 10.14
CA GLN A 7 2.46 -15.20 11.27
C GLN A 7 2.28 -13.72 10.88
N TYR A 8 1.21 -13.11 11.36
CA TYR A 8 0.78 -11.79 10.93
C TYR A 8 0.60 -10.86 12.13
N ILE A 9 0.97 -9.60 11.95
CA ILE A 9 0.61 -8.49 12.85
C ILE A 9 -0.12 -7.41 12.06
N GLU A 10 -1.08 -6.74 12.68
CA GLU A 10 -1.80 -5.62 12.06
C GLU A 10 -0.90 -4.37 12.01
N LEU A 11 -0.98 -3.62 10.92
CA LEU A 11 -0.24 -2.37 10.71
C LEU A 11 -1.20 -1.18 10.74
N ASP A 12 -1.46 -0.67 11.95
CA ASP A 12 -2.35 0.48 12.15
C ASP A 12 -1.81 1.76 11.50
N ASP A 13 -0.48 1.90 11.42
CA ASP A 13 0.19 3.04 10.80
C ASP A 13 -0.07 3.11 9.28
N PHE A 14 -0.15 1.98 8.59
CA PHE A 14 -0.57 1.93 7.19
C PHE A 14 -1.93 2.58 6.98
N TYR A 15 -2.90 2.30 7.87
CA TYR A 15 -4.24 2.89 7.82
C TYR A 15 -4.22 4.39 8.14
N GLN A 16 -3.38 4.83 9.07
CA GLN A 16 -3.22 6.26 9.36
C GLN A 16 -2.65 7.02 8.16
N ILE A 17 -1.62 6.47 7.52
CA ILE A 17 -1.02 7.05 6.32
C ILE A 17 -2.04 7.11 5.17
N SER A 18 -2.83 6.06 4.97
CA SER A 18 -3.80 6.02 3.88
C SER A 18 -4.90 7.08 4.03
N ASN A 19 -5.38 7.32 5.26
CA ASN A 19 -6.31 8.40 5.56
C ASN A 19 -5.67 9.77 5.30
N GLN A 20 -4.44 10.00 5.77
CA GLN A 20 -3.74 11.27 5.55
C GLN A 20 -3.52 11.56 4.06
N LEU A 21 -3.16 10.54 3.27
CA LEU A 21 -3.01 10.67 1.81
C LEU A 21 -4.32 11.03 1.14
N SER A 22 -5.42 10.42 1.58
CA SER A 22 -6.74 10.61 0.99
C SER A 22 -7.34 11.97 1.34
N ASP A 23 -7.13 12.44 2.57
CA ASP A 23 -7.53 13.79 2.97
C ASP A 23 -6.75 14.86 2.20
N ARG A 24 -5.46 14.62 1.96
CA ARG A 24 -4.55 15.59 1.34
C ARG A 24 -4.63 15.62 -0.18
N HIS A 25 -4.76 14.45 -0.80
CA HIS A 25 -4.79 14.26 -2.25
C HIS A 25 -6.09 13.57 -2.65
N PHE A 26 -7.20 14.14 -2.20
CA PHE A 26 -8.56 13.61 -2.40
C PHE A 26 -8.88 13.32 -3.86
N ASP A 27 -8.47 14.20 -4.78
CA ASP A 27 -8.68 14.03 -6.22
C ASP A 27 -7.99 12.78 -6.78
N LEU A 28 -6.92 12.32 -6.13
CA LEU A 28 -6.13 11.19 -6.59
C LEU A 28 -6.55 9.88 -5.91
N PHE A 29 -6.75 9.90 -4.59
CA PHE A 29 -7.03 8.68 -3.81
C PHE A 29 -8.50 8.50 -3.47
N GLY A 30 -9.34 9.51 -3.65
CA GLY A 30 -10.77 9.48 -3.32
C GLY A 30 -11.07 9.41 -1.81
N PRO A 31 -12.36 9.43 -1.43
CA PRO A 31 -12.77 9.24 -0.04
C PRO A 31 -12.47 7.81 0.43
N ARG A 32 -11.81 7.67 1.59
CA ARG A 32 -11.55 6.34 2.19
C ARG A 32 -12.47 6.00 3.36
N SER A 33 -13.34 6.92 3.77
CA SER A 33 -14.36 6.65 4.79
C SER A 33 -15.29 5.49 4.42
N GLU A 34 -15.41 5.15 3.15
CA GLU A 34 -16.24 4.05 2.63
C GLU A 34 -15.42 2.79 2.29
N CYS A 35 -14.08 2.88 2.28
CA CYS A 35 -13.19 1.79 1.89
C CYS A 35 -12.63 1.09 3.15
N ARG A 36 -13.15 -0.09 3.49
CA ARG A 36 -12.75 -0.82 4.70
C ARG A 36 -11.46 -1.59 4.44
N MET A 37 -10.33 -0.99 4.75
CA MET A 37 -9.01 -1.57 4.49
C MET A 37 -8.33 -2.05 5.76
N LYS A 38 -7.65 -3.18 5.69
CA LYS A 38 -6.72 -3.64 6.72
C LYS A 38 -5.35 -3.95 6.14
N ALA A 39 -4.30 -3.71 6.89
CA ALA A 39 -2.94 -4.06 6.50
C ALA A 39 -2.31 -5.01 7.52
N TYR A 40 -1.64 -6.05 7.03
CA TYR A 40 -0.95 -7.03 7.86
C TYR A 40 0.49 -7.23 7.38
N ALA A 41 1.42 -7.24 8.32
CA ALA A 41 2.81 -7.59 8.07
C ALA A 41 3.09 -9.05 8.42
N ILE A 42 3.81 -9.77 7.56
CA ILE A 42 4.38 -11.07 7.91
C ILE A 42 5.58 -10.84 8.82
N CYS A 43 5.54 -11.35 10.04
CA CYS A 43 6.59 -11.09 11.04
C CYS A 43 7.62 -12.21 11.19
N ASN A 44 7.36 -13.41 10.68
CA ASN A 44 8.24 -14.57 10.83
C ASN A 44 8.91 -15.04 9.53
N LYS A 45 8.86 -14.19 8.49
CA LYS A 45 9.48 -14.39 7.18
C LYS A 45 9.92 -13.04 6.63
N SER A 46 10.89 -13.08 5.73
CA SER A 46 11.28 -11.95 4.88
C SER A 46 10.99 -12.28 3.41
N ARG A 47 11.05 -11.27 2.54
CA ARG A 47 11.04 -11.50 1.09
C ARG A 47 12.13 -12.49 0.72
N GLN A 48 11.79 -13.44 -0.14
CA GLN A 48 12.72 -14.48 -0.57
C GLN A 48 13.69 -13.98 -1.65
N ASP A 49 13.21 -13.04 -2.46
CA ASP A 49 13.95 -12.39 -3.53
C ASP A 49 13.28 -11.06 -3.90
N ASP A 50 13.98 -10.25 -4.69
CA ASP A 50 13.52 -8.93 -5.14
C ASP A 50 12.37 -9.00 -6.16
N SER A 51 12.07 -10.20 -6.70
CA SER A 51 10.94 -10.39 -7.62
C SER A 51 9.59 -10.42 -6.90
N GLN A 52 9.58 -10.65 -5.59
CA GLN A 52 8.37 -10.51 -4.79
C GLN A 52 8.00 -9.03 -4.66
N PRO A 53 6.73 -8.65 -4.88
CA PRO A 53 6.33 -7.26 -4.73
C PRO A 53 6.42 -6.83 -3.25
N TRP A 54 6.66 -5.55 -3.03
CA TRP A 54 6.74 -4.96 -1.70
C TRP A 54 5.44 -5.10 -0.89
N TRP A 55 4.30 -5.11 -1.59
CA TRP A 55 2.99 -5.32 -1.01
C TRP A 55 2.14 -6.20 -1.94
N ASN A 56 1.11 -6.81 -1.37
CA ASN A 56 0.08 -7.54 -2.10
C ASN A 56 -1.28 -7.17 -1.51
N ILE A 57 -2.29 -7.03 -2.36
CA ILE A 57 -3.65 -6.70 -1.96
C ILE A 57 -4.58 -7.87 -2.28
N ILE A 58 -5.44 -8.19 -1.32
CA ILE A 58 -6.49 -9.18 -1.47
C ILE A 58 -7.82 -8.44 -1.39
N GLN A 59 -8.60 -8.49 -2.46
CA GLN A 59 -10.00 -8.07 -2.41
C GLN A 59 -10.81 -9.15 -1.68
N VAL A 60 -11.46 -8.76 -0.59
CA VAL A 60 -12.40 -9.62 0.12
C VAL A 60 -13.71 -9.60 -0.64
N ARG A 61 -14.23 -10.78 -0.96
CA ARG A 61 -15.46 -10.92 -1.74
C ARG A 61 -16.65 -11.22 -0.85
N ASP A 62 -17.83 -10.88 -1.35
CA ASP A 62 -19.09 -11.24 -0.73
C ASP A 62 -19.18 -12.75 -0.45
N PRO A 63 -19.76 -13.15 0.70
CA PRO A 63 -20.31 -12.30 1.76
C PRO A 63 -19.28 -11.91 2.84
N LEU A 64 -18.00 -12.27 2.67
CA LEU A 64 -17.00 -12.15 3.73
C LEU A 64 -16.66 -10.69 4.04
N CYS A 65 -16.70 -9.81 3.06
CA CYS A 65 -16.44 -8.38 3.26
C CYS A 65 -17.45 -7.76 4.22
N ASP A 66 -18.73 -8.16 4.17
CA ASP A 66 -19.76 -7.68 5.08
C ASP A 66 -19.65 -8.30 6.47
N ILE A 67 -19.32 -9.59 6.55
CA ILE A 67 -19.17 -10.28 7.83
C ILE A 67 -17.99 -9.73 8.63
N PHE A 68 -16.88 -9.44 7.95
CA PHE A 68 -15.66 -8.97 8.58
C PHE A 68 -15.50 -7.46 8.55
N GLU A 69 -16.40 -6.74 7.87
CA GLU A 69 -16.31 -5.31 7.63
C GLU A 69 -14.95 -4.90 7.02
N VAL A 70 -14.51 -5.64 6.00
CA VAL A 70 -13.22 -5.40 5.31
C VAL A 70 -13.38 -5.69 3.81
N ASP A 71 -13.06 -4.72 2.97
CA ASP A 71 -13.10 -4.81 1.51
C ASP A 71 -11.74 -5.20 0.94
N TYR A 72 -10.65 -4.70 1.54
CA TYR A 72 -9.28 -4.98 1.08
C TYR A 72 -8.34 -5.31 2.22
N VAL A 73 -7.53 -6.35 2.00
CA VAL A 73 -6.45 -6.75 2.89
C VAL A 73 -5.12 -6.56 2.19
N PHE A 74 -4.32 -5.61 2.67
CA PHE A 74 -2.93 -5.43 2.30
C PHE A 74 -2.05 -6.37 3.10
N LYS A 75 -1.04 -6.91 2.44
CA LYS A 75 -0.08 -7.82 3.00
C LYS A 75 1.32 -7.42 2.55
N LEU A 76 2.22 -7.27 3.50
CA LEU A 76 3.63 -6.95 3.27
C LEU A 76 4.53 -7.70 4.26
N PHE A 77 5.84 -7.52 4.18
CA PHE A 77 6.80 -8.13 5.11
C PHE A 77 7.24 -7.12 6.16
N LEU A 78 7.26 -7.53 7.43
CA LEU A 78 7.58 -6.63 8.53
C LEU A 78 9.02 -6.09 8.42
N SER A 79 9.96 -6.94 8.01
CA SER A 79 11.37 -6.54 7.82
C SER A 79 11.53 -5.38 6.85
N ASP A 80 10.71 -5.36 5.80
CA ASP A 80 10.76 -4.32 4.78
C ASP A 80 10.12 -3.05 5.31
N TRP A 81 8.96 -3.16 5.95
CA TRP A 81 8.27 -2.03 6.57
C TRP A 81 9.14 -1.31 7.60
N GLU A 82 9.79 -2.07 8.49
CA GLU A 82 10.63 -1.51 9.55
C GLU A 82 11.94 -0.89 9.04
N SER A 83 12.43 -1.33 7.88
CA SER A 83 13.64 -0.77 7.26
C SER A 83 13.38 0.48 6.41
N MET A 84 12.13 0.74 6.03
CA MET A 84 11.75 1.94 5.27
C MET A 84 11.76 3.19 6.15
N SER A 85 12.24 4.29 5.56
CA SER A 85 12.00 5.63 6.10
C SER A 85 10.50 5.95 6.08
N ASP A 86 10.07 6.92 6.90
CA ASP A 86 8.66 7.35 6.90
C ASP A 86 8.20 7.84 5.52
N VAL A 87 9.07 8.53 4.78
CA VAL A 87 8.76 8.98 3.41
C VAL A 87 8.55 7.79 2.47
N ASN A 88 9.40 6.76 2.56
CA ASN A 88 9.28 5.58 1.72
C ASN A 88 8.02 4.77 2.07
N LYS A 89 7.62 4.73 3.36
CA LYS A 89 6.33 4.18 3.77
C LYS A 89 5.16 4.96 3.16
N TYR A 90 5.22 6.29 3.13
CA TYR A 90 4.18 7.10 2.48
C TYR A 90 4.06 6.78 1.00
N LEU A 91 5.19 6.65 0.29
CA LEU A 91 5.20 6.26 -1.11
C LEU A 91 4.66 4.84 -1.33
N LEU A 92 5.01 3.89 -0.45
CA LEU A 92 4.48 2.52 -0.53
C LEU A 92 2.96 2.49 -0.37
N VAL A 93 2.43 3.22 0.60
CA VAL A 93 0.99 3.31 0.83
C VAL A 93 0.31 4.01 -0.35
N ALA A 94 0.88 5.10 -0.87
CA ALA A 94 0.35 5.78 -2.06
C ALA A 94 0.26 4.83 -3.26
N ASP A 95 1.34 4.08 -3.53
CA ASP A 95 1.40 3.07 -4.59
C ASP A 95 0.32 1.99 -4.44
N ALA A 96 0.16 1.50 -3.21
CA ALA A 96 -0.85 0.51 -2.87
C ALA A 96 -2.28 1.02 -3.07
N LEU A 97 -2.53 2.30 -2.74
CA LEU A 97 -3.84 2.94 -2.92
C LEU A 97 -4.20 3.20 -4.39
N LEU A 98 -3.21 3.52 -5.23
CA LEU A 98 -3.42 3.71 -6.68
C LEU A 98 -3.89 2.41 -7.38
N SER A 99 -3.63 1.27 -6.75
CA SER A 99 -4.07 -0.04 -7.26
C SER A 99 -5.54 -0.35 -6.98
N ILE A 100 -6.22 0.48 -6.18
CA ILE A 100 -7.66 0.40 -5.95
C ILE A 100 -8.35 1.36 -6.92
N ASP A 101 -9.19 0.84 -7.82
CA ASP A 101 -10.06 1.68 -8.63
C ASP A 101 -11.14 2.36 -7.75
N PRO A 102 -11.14 3.69 -7.62
CA PRO A 102 -12.08 4.41 -6.77
C PRO A 102 -13.52 4.38 -7.31
N VAL A 103 -13.74 4.01 -8.57
CA VAL A 103 -15.07 4.02 -9.20
C VAL A 103 -15.71 2.65 -9.21
N ASN A 104 -14.92 1.60 -9.49
CA ASN A 104 -15.44 0.25 -9.65
C ASN A 104 -15.13 -0.68 -8.47
N GLU A 105 -14.44 -0.17 -7.44
CA GLU A 105 -14.00 -0.94 -6.26
C GLU A 105 -13.26 -2.23 -6.64
N ARG A 106 -12.51 -2.20 -7.74
CA ARG A 106 -11.73 -3.33 -8.22
C ARG A 106 -10.25 -3.09 -7.96
N VAL A 107 -9.59 -4.15 -7.54
CA VAL A 107 -8.12 -4.18 -7.56
C VAL A 107 -7.67 -4.25 -9.02
N LYS A 108 -6.96 -3.23 -9.46
CA LYS A 108 -6.24 -3.26 -10.73
C LYS A 108 -5.02 -4.18 -10.55
N LYS A 109 -4.79 -5.08 -11.51
CA LYS A 109 -3.60 -5.93 -11.47
C LYS A 109 -2.40 -5.05 -11.81
N PHE A 110 -1.30 -5.19 -11.06
CA PHE A 110 -0.01 -4.54 -11.27
C PHE A 110 0.35 -4.46 -12.76
N ASP A 111 0.00 -3.35 -13.41
CA ASP A 111 0.37 -3.01 -14.77
C ASP A 111 1.30 -1.79 -14.69
N VAL A 112 2.31 -1.73 -15.55
CA VAL A 112 3.28 -0.63 -15.61
C VAL A 112 2.58 0.72 -15.83
N GLN A 113 1.37 0.70 -16.41
CA GLN A 113 0.50 1.88 -16.50
C GLN A 113 -0.07 2.33 -15.15
N ASP A 114 -0.36 1.42 -14.21
CA ASP A 114 -0.93 1.75 -12.89
C ASP A 114 0.12 2.36 -11.95
N HIS A 115 1.38 1.93 -12.09
CA HIS A 115 2.53 2.50 -11.36
C HIS A 115 3.20 3.67 -12.09
N SER A 116 2.72 4.01 -13.29
CA SER A 116 3.31 5.07 -14.11
C SER A 116 3.31 6.42 -13.41
N LEU A 117 2.31 6.70 -12.56
CA LEU A 117 2.24 7.93 -11.79
C LEU A 117 3.36 8.01 -10.75
N MET A 118 3.63 6.91 -10.04
CA MET A 118 4.74 6.83 -9.08
C MET A 118 6.08 6.98 -9.80
N ILE A 119 6.28 6.24 -10.88
CA ILE A 119 7.54 6.27 -11.65
C ILE A 119 7.78 7.67 -12.25
N ARG A 120 6.74 8.33 -12.77
CA ARG A 120 6.82 9.68 -13.33
C ARG A 120 7.21 10.73 -12.28
N ASN A 121 6.77 10.55 -11.04
CA ASN A 121 6.99 11.52 -9.97
C ASN A 121 8.28 11.27 -9.19
N PHE A 122 8.69 10.01 -9.00
CA PHE A 122 9.74 9.62 -8.06
C PHE A 122 10.88 8.78 -8.67
N GLY A 123 10.76 8.35 -9.93
CA GLY A 123 11.72 7.46 -10.59
C GLY A 123 11.39 5.98 -10.39
N LEU A 124 12.19 5.09 -10.97
CA LEU A 124 11.93 3.64 -10.95
C LEU A 124 12.14 3.03 -9.54
N ASP A 125 13.18 3.47 -8.84
CA ASP A 125 13.63 2.88 -7.57
C ASP A 125 13.16 3.71 -6.36
N TYR A 126 11.98 4.31 -6.46
CA TYR A 126 11.49 5.30 -5.50
C TYR A 126 11.28 4.77 -4.07
N LEU A 127 11.12 3.45 -3.90
CA LEU A 127 11.00 2.80 -2.58
C LEU A 127 12.35 2.55 -1.92
N GLU A 128 13.45 2.63 -2.67
CA GLU A 128 14.82 2.42 -2.19
C GLU A 128 15.63 3.72 -2.15
N SER A 129 15.20 4.73 -2.91
CA SER A 129 15.80 6.06 -2.91
C SER A 129 15.55 6.78 -1.59
N GLY A 130 16.61 7.34 -1.00
CA GLY A 130 16.53 8.20 0.20
C GLY A 130 16.15 9.65 -0.10
N ASP A 131 16.12 10.04 -1.38
CA ASP A 131 15.88 11.43 -1.82
C ASP A 131 14.42 11.70 -2.19
N ALA A 132 13.52 10.77 -1.88
CA ALA A 132 12.10 10.92 -2.12
C ALA A 132 11.54 12.16 -1.38
N PRO A 133 10.72 12.99 -2.04
CA PRO A 133 10.04 14.08 -1.37
C PRO A 133 8.91 13.55 -0.49
N ASP A 134 8.69 14.23 0.62
CA ASP A 134 7.61 13.93 1.56
C ASP A 134 6.25 14.35 0.96
N ILE A 135 5.50 13.37 0.46
CA ILE A 135 4.21 13.58 -0.21
C ILE A 135 3.08 14.00 0.74
N LEU A 136 3.31 13.93 2.06
CA LEU A 136 2.38 14.39 3.09
C LEU A 136 2.65 15.84 3.52
N LYS A 137 3.60 16.54 2.91
CA LYS A 137 3.85 17.98 3.15
C LYS A 137 3.17 18.89 2.11
N ASP A 138 2.92 20.14 2.52
CA ASP A 138 2.14 21.18 1.81
C ASP A 138 2.64 21.60 0.42
N THR A 139 3.83 21.15 0.03
CA THR A 139 4.49 21.64 -1.18
C THR A 139 4.56 20.61 -2.30
N PHE A 140 4.16 19.35 -2.08
CA PHE A 140 4.26 18.33 -3.12
C PHE A 140 3.07 18.38 -4.08
N ILE A 141 3.36 18.52 -5.38
CA ILE A 141 2.36 18.53 -6.45
C ILE A 141 2.66 17.34 -7.37
N TRP A 142 1.69 16.44 -7.48
CA TRP A 142 1.75 15.30 -8.40
C TRP A 142 1.77 15.79 -9.85
N LYS A 143 2.78 15.37 -10.60
CA LYS A 143 2.90 15.59 -12.05
C LYS A 143 2.18 14.51 -12.81
#